data_AF-A0A1V4Q307-F1
#
_entry.id   AF-A0A1V4Q307-F1
#
_cell.length_a   1.000
_cell.length_b   1.000
_cell.length_c   1.000
_cell.angle_alpha   90.00
_cell.angle_beta   90.00
_cell.angle_gamma   90.00
#
_symmetry.space_group_name_H-M   'P 1'
#
loop_
_entity.id
_entity.type
_entity.pdbx_description
1 polymer ?
#
loop_
_entity_poly.entity_id
_entity_poly.type
_entity_poly.pdbx_seq_one_letter_code
_entity_poly.pdbx_strand_id
1 'polypeptide(L)'
;LALDAAEALDLLTPGSPTALRSATHDARWILVSDDGHEAEWLSWHLQARGVSGAVFVVGGHRGLRRAGINGRISQAELDIFSVH
;
A
#
# COMPACT_ATOMS: atom_id res chain seq x y z
N LEU A 1 -2.41 -4.64 -11.66
CA LEU A 1 -0.97 -4.92 -11.77
C LEU A 1 -0.53 -5.45 -10.40
N ALA A 2 0.14 -6.59 -10.32
CA ALA A 2 0.80 -7.01 -9.09
C ALA A 2 2.26 -6.55 -9.19
N LEU A 3 2.74 -5.81 -8.19
CA LEU A 3 4.11 -5.32 -8.10
C LEU A 3 4.94 -6.27 -7.23
N ASP A 4 6.23 -6.38 -7.52
CA ASP A 4 7.16 -7.03 -6.60
C ASP A 4 7.30 -6.21 -5.30
N ALA A 5 7.59 -6.88 -4.18
CA ALA A 5 7.68 -6.22 -2.88
C ALA A 5 8.89 -5.27 -2.78
N ALA A 6 10.04 -5.62 -3.37
CA ALA A 6 11.20 -4.74 -3.37
C ALA A 6 10.96 -3.53 -4.29
N GLU A 7 10.33 -3.75 -5.46
CA GLU A 7 9.93 -2.67 -6.35
C GLU A 7 8.94 -1.71 -5.66
N ALA A 8 7.92 -2.25 -4.97
CA ALA A 8 6.97 -1.43 -4.21
C ALA A 8 7.68 -0.63 -3.10
N LEU A 9 8.69 -1.19 -2.46
CA LEU A 9 9.45 -0.49 -1.43
C LEU A 9 10.19 0.71 -1.99
N ASP A 10 10.84 0.57 -3.14
CA ASP A 10 11.54 1.66 -3.81
C ASP A 10 10.58 2.75 -4.30
N LEU A 11 9.42 2.36 -4.84
CA LEU A 11 8.38 3.29 -5.29
C LEU A 11 7.77 4.11 -4.14
N LEU A 12 7.65 3.51 -2.96
CA LEU A 12 6.96 4.10 -1.81
C LEU A 12 7.92 4.79 -0.82
N THR A 13 9.23 4.76 -1.05
CA THR A 13 10.23 5.39 -0.19
C THR A 13 10.54 6.83 -0.66
N PRO A 14 10.26 7.86 0.15
CA PRO A 14 10.62 9.24 -0.16
C PRO A 14 12.12 9.39 -0.45
N GLY A 15 12.47 10.11 -1.53
CA GLY A 15 13.85 10.33 -1.93
C GLY A 15 14.51 9.16 -2.68
N SER A 16 13.81 8.04 -2.88
CA SER A 16 14.25 7.00 -3.82
C SER A 16 14.27 7.53 -5.27
N PRO A 17 15.22 7.10 -6.13
CA PRO A 17 15.27 7.50 -7.53
C PRO A 17 14.00 7.20 -8.32
N THR A 18 13.25 6.18 -7.91
CA THR A 18 12.01 5.73 -8.54
C THR A 18 10.76 6.10 -7.75
N ALA A 19 10.91 6.89 -6.67
CA ALA A 19 9.80 7.25 -5.80
C ALA A 19 8.62 7.82 -6.59
N LEU A 20 7.42 7.36 -6.25
CA LEU A 20 6.19 8.00 -6.72
C LEU A 20 6.16 9.45 -6.24
N ARG A 21 5.56 10.35 -7.02
CA ARG A 21 5.43 11.76 -6.62
C ARG A 21 4.70 11.96 -5.29
N SER A 22 3.79 11.04 -4.95
CA SER A 22 3.03 11.04 -3.70
C SER A 22 3.72 10.28 -2.57
N ALA A 23 4.92 9.73 -2.78
CA ALA A 23 5.69 9.05 -1.74
C ALA A 23 6.36 10.08 -0.83
N THR A 24 5.60 10.58 0.14
CA THR A 24 6.07 11.47 1.21
C THR A 24 6.11 10.72 2.55
N HIS A 25 6.79 11.29 3.54
CA HIS A 25 6.87 10.68 4.88
C HIS A 25 5.51 10.58 5.59
N ASP A 26 4.59 11.48 5.28
CA ASP A 26 3.22 11.55 5.79
C ASP A 26 2.19 10.85 4.88
N ALA A 27 2.63 10.25 3.76
CA ALA A 27 1.76 9.51 2.87
C ALA A 27 1.11 8.33 3.59
N ARG A 28 -0.16 8.09 3.26
CA ARG A 28 -0.95 6.99 3.81
C ARG A 28 -1.14 5.91 2.76
N TRP A 29 -0.75 4.69 3.09
CA TRP A 29 -0.78 3.56 2.18
C TRP A 29 -1.55 2.40 2.80
N ILE A 30 -2.43 1.79 2.00
CA ILE A 30 -3.06 0.51 2.32
C ILE A 30 -2.41 -0.54 1.44
N LEU A 31 -1.72 -1.48 2.08
CA LEU A 31 -0.95 -2.52 1.42
C LEU A 31 -1.74 -3.83 1.43
N VAL A 32 -1.89 -4.43 0.25
CA VAL A 32 -2.60 -5.68 0.07
C VAL A 32 -1.74 -6.62 -0.78
N SER A 33 -1.30 -7.72 -0.19
CA SER A 33 -0.71 -8.86 -0.91
C SER A 33 -1.72 -10.01 -0.95
N ASP A 34 -1.35 -11.17 -1.51
CA ASP A 34 -2.28 -12.28 -1.66
C ASP A 34 -2.75 -12.86 -0.31
N ASP A 35 -1.82 -13.06 0.63
CA ASP A 35 -2.09 -13.58 1.99
C ASP A 35 -1.70 -12.62 3.13
N GLY A 36 -1.18 -11.44 2.81
CA GLY A 36 -0.81 -10.41 3.77
C GLY A 36 0.68 -10.41 4.18
N HIS A 37 1.45 -11.46 3.89
CA HIS A 37 2.82 -11.57 4.40
C HIS A 37 3.76 -10.50 3.83
N GLU A 38 3.79 -10.35 2.50
CA GLU A 38 4.59 -9.31 1.85
C GLU A 38 4.13 -7.89 2.25
N ALA A 39 2.83 -7.69 2.45
CA ALA A 39 2.28 -6.40 2.84
C ALA A 39 2.68 -6.02 4.29
N GLU A 40 2.68 -7.01 5.18
CA GLU A 40 3.21 -6.86 6.55
C GLU A 40 4.69 -6.50 6.51
N TRP A 41 5.50 -7.28 5.80
CA TRP A 41 6.93 -7.03 5.62
C TRP A 41 7.19 -5.61 5.10
N LEU A 42 6.47 -5.20 4.05
CA LEU A 42 6.61 -3.88 3.44
C LEU A 42 6.24 -2.75 4.41
N SER A 43 5.20 -2.94 5.23
CA SER A 43 4.77 -1.94 6.22
C SER A 43 5.87 -1.63 7.24
N TRP A 44 6.56 -2.67 7.75
CA TRP A 44 7.67 -2.49 8.68
C TRP A 44 8.87 -1.82 8.01
N HIS A 45 9.16 -2.19 6.77
CA HIS A 45 10.26 -1.62 6.00
C HIS A 45 10.03 -0.14 5.67
N LEU A 46 8.79 0.25 5.35
CA LEU A 46 8.40 1.64 5.14
C LEU A 46 8.47 2.45 6.44
N GLN A 47 8.01 1.88 7.55
CA GLN A 47 8.12 2.52 8.86
C GLN A 47 9.58 2.79 9.25
N ALA A 48 10.48 1.82 9.03
CA ALA A 48 11.92 1.99 9.27
C ALA A 48 12.56 3.09 8.40
N ARG A 49 11.94 3.43 7.26
CA ARG A 49 12.34 4.51 6.34
C ARG A 49 11.61 5.82 6.62
N GLY A 50 10.84 5.88 7.70
CA GLY A 50 10.13 7.09 8.13
C GLY A 50 8.80 7.33 7.42
N VAL A 51 8.24 6.34 6.72
CA VAL A 51 6.87 6.36 6.20
C VAL A 51 5.96 5.66 7.19
N SER A 52 5.37 6.42 8.10
CA SER A 52 4.61 5.86 9.25
C SER A 52 3.14 5.58 8.94
N GLY A 53 2.61 6.14 7.84
CA GLY A 53 1.22 5.99 7.42
C GLY A 53 0.90 4.70 6.65
N ALA A 54 1.83 3.75 6.57
CA ALA A 54 1.64 2.49 5.85
C ALA A 54 0.98 1.44 6.76
N VAL A 55 -0.19 0.93 6.36
CA VAL A 55 -0.89 -0.17 7.02
C VAL A 55 -1.11 -1.32 6.04
N PHE A 56 -1.33 -2.52 6.56
CA PHE A 56 -1.55 -3.71 5.74
C PHE A 56 -2.84 -4.45 6.11
N VAL A 57 -3.37 -5.21 5.15
CA VAL A 57 -4.55 -6.06 5.36
C VAL A 57 -4.12 -7.45 5.77
N VAL A 58 -4.44 -7.84 7.01
CA VAL A 58 -4.20 -9.21 7.52
C VAL A 58 -4.96 -10.23 6.66
N GLY A 59 -4.26 -11.30 6.26
CA GLY A 59 -4.81 -12.33 5.38
C GLY A 59 -4.91 -11.92 3.91
N GLY A 60 -4.54 -10.67 3.58
CA GLY A 60 -4.45 -10.16 2.23
C GLY A 60 -5.75 -10.27 1.42
N HIS A 61 -5.60 -10.35 0.11
CA HIS A 61 -6.70 -10.51 -0.83
C HIS A 61 -7.53 -11.79 -0.58
N ARG A 62 -6.88 -12.90 -0.19
CA ARG A 62 -7.60 -14.14 0.18
C ARG A 62 -8.50 -13.93 1.40
N GLY A 63 -8.03 -13.20 2.40
CA GLY A 63 -8.79 -12.83 3.61
C GLY A 63 -10.01 -11.98 3.28
N LEU A 64 -9.81 -10.93 2.47
CA LEU A 64 -10.90 -10.06 1.98
C LEU A 64 -11.98 -10.87 1.26
N ARG A 65 -11.58 -11.77 0.33
CA ARG A 65 -12.52 -12.63 -0.39
C ARG A 65 -13.31 -13.56 0.53
N ARG A 66 -12.67 -14.16 1.53
CA ARG A 66 -13.35 -15.02 2.52
C ARG A 66 -14.36 -14.24 3.37
N ALA A 67 -14.06 -12.97 3.66
CA ALA A 67 -14.97 -12.07 4.37
C ALA A 67 -16.10 -11.51 3.48
N GLY A 68 -16.17 -11.88 2.20
CA GLY A 68 -17.14 -11.32 1.26
C GLY A 68 -16.86 -9.85 0.91
N ILE A 69 -15.64 -9.36 1.13
CA ILE A 69 -15.21 -8.02 0.74
C ILE A 69 -14.60 -8.13 -0.66
N ASN A 70 -15.45 -7.97 -1.66
CA ASN A 70 -15.15 -8.18 -3.08
C ASN A 70 -15.77 -7.09 -3.98
N GLY A 71 -16.14 -5.96 -3.37
CA GLY A 71 -16.61 -4.77 -4.07
C GLY A 71 -15.49 -4.10 -4.87
N ARG A 72 -15.89 -3.25 -5.83
CA ARG A 72 -14.97 -2.37 -6.56
C ARG A 72 -15.01 -1.01 -5.89
N ILE A 73 -13.85 -0.42 -5.60
CA ILE A 73 -13.79 1.01 -5.26
C ILE A 73 -14.06 1.77 -6.56
N SER A 74 -15.09 2.61 -6.54
CA SER A 74 -15.41 3.45 -7.69
C SER A 74 -14.34 4.52 -7.89
N GLN A 75 -14.17 4.99 -9.12
CA GLN A 75 -13.26 6.11 -9.39
C GLN A 75 -13.66 7.35 -8.57
N ALA A 76 -14.96 7.61 -8.41
CA ALA A 76 -15.46 8.71 -7.60
C ALA A 76 -15.03 8.61 -6.12
N GLU A 77 -14.99 7.41 -5.54
CA GLU A 77 -14.48 7.21 -4.18
C GLU A 77 -12.96 7.40 -4.09
N LEU A 78 -12.20 7.03 -5.13
CA LEU A 78 -10.76 7.27 -5.20
C LEU A 78 -10.43 8.76 -5.35
N ASP A 79 -11.21 9.49 -6.16
CA ASP A 79 -10.98 10.90 -6.46
C ASP A 79 -11.12 11.78 -5.21
N ILE A 80 -11.94 11.38 -4.23
CA ILE A 80 -12.05 12.03 -2.91
C ILE A 80 -10.68 12.09 -2.20
N PHE A 81 -9.82 11.10 -2.42
CA PHE A 81 -8.48 11.03 -1.81
C PHE A 81 -7.38 11.67 -2.67
N SER A 82 -7.68 12.08 -3.90
CA SER A 82 -6.68 12.62 -4.85
C SER A 82 -6.59 14.16 -4.84
N VAL A 83 -7.42 14.86 -4.06
CA VAL A 83 -7.52 16.34 -4.11
C VAL A 83 -6.53 17.07 -3.17
N HIS A 84 -5.42 16.45 -2.76
CA HIS A 84 -4.43 17.05 -1.86
C HIS A 84 -3.04 17.07 -2.50
#